data_AF-A0A9P4MEK2-F1
#
_entry.id   AF-A0A9P4MEK2-F1
#
_cell.length_a   1.000
_cell.length_b   1.000
_cell.length_c   1.000
_cell.angle_alpha   90.00
_cell.angle_beta   90.00
_cell.angle_gamma   90.00
#
_symmetry.space_group_name_H-M   'P 1'
#
loop_
_entity.id
_entity.type
_entity.pdbx_description
1 polymer ?
#
loop_
_entity_poly.entity_id
_entity_poly.type
_entity_poly.pdbx_seq_one_letter_code
_entity_poly.pdbx_strand_id
1 'polypeptide(L)'
;MSALLANRGYFSSVRPGTSTMLINVNTVTSAFLRPILVSKFIARMKSAGCPPQLISKSLVGKSARITYQRLHHNPDTDPDPNAFRNVCITAIGKPVAKEVNYKKLQNDFKASPVLDYFKNTFSKQKTNKLDPEAPCVNVGYVPRDDKDEDRHKARWIPSDCLELLANQPFTHLLPSKLSNSMIARALQDPASNANLIMTE
;
A
#
# COMPACT_ATOMS: atom_id res chain seq x y z
N MET A 1 -0.18 -15.25 9.00
CA MET A 1 0.87 -14.62 8.14
C MET A 1 0.90 -13.11 8.36
N SER A 2 2.08 -12.50 8.52
CA SER A 2 2.27 -11.04 8.81
C SER A 2 1.81 -10.09 7.67
N ALA A 3 1.58 -8.82 7.99
CA ALA A 3 1.32 -7.74 7.03
C ALA A 3 2.62 -7.19 6.39
N LEU A 4 3.75 -7.35 7.07
CA LEU A 4 5.05 -6.82 6.68
C LEU A 4 6.05 -7.96 6.39
N LEU A 5 7.11 -7.60 5.68
CA LEU A 5 8.30 -8.41 5.43
C LEU A 5 9.48 -7.84 6.21
N ALA A 6 10.32 -8.69 6.77
CA ALA A 6 11.62 -8.29 7.30
C ALA A 6 12.67 -8.58 6.23
N ASN A 7 13.17 -7.53 5.59
CA ASN A 7 14.22 -7.66 4.59
C ASN A 7 15.57 -7.38 5.26
N ARG A 8 16.55 -8.22 4.92
CA ARG A 8 17.94 -8.02 5.29
C ARG A 8 18.65 -7.34 4.13
N GLY A 9 19.59 -6.47 4.47
CA GLY A 9 20.49 -5.83 3.53
C GLY A 9 21.75 -5.37 4.24
N TYR A 10 22.49 -4.47 3.61
CA TYR A 10 23.77 -3.98 4.12
C TYR A 10 23.79 -2.46 4.15
N PHE A 11 24.45 -1.93 5.17
CA PHE A 11 24.86 -0.54 5.24
C PHE A 11 26.37 -0.49 4.99
N SER A 12 26.78 0.26 3.97
CA SER A 12 28.19 0.48 3.64
C SER A 12 28.55 1.96 3.76
N SER A 13 29.70 2.27 4.35
CA SER A 13 30.24 3.64 4.42
C SER A 13 31.76 3.64 4.24
N VAL A 14 32.29 4.58 3.47
CA VAL A 14 33.74 4.82 3.35
C VAL A 14 34.19 5.74 4.47
N ARG A 15 35.26 5.39 5.18
CA ARG A 15 35.83 6.15 6.29
C ARG A 15 37.33 6.33 6.08
N PRO A 16 37.89 7.52 6.36
CA PRO A 16 39.34 7.69 6.35
C PRO A 16 39.95 6.88 7.51
N GLY A 17 40.91 6.02 7.19
CA GLY A 17 41.81 5.41 8.17
C GLY A 17 43.15 6.15 8.19
N THR A 18 43.99 5.82 9.16
CA THR A 18 45.30 6.49 9.37
C THR A 18 46.22 6.40 8.15
N SER A 19 46.17 5.29 7.41
CA SER A 19 47.02 5.04 6.24
C SER A 19 46.25 4.74 4.96
N THR A 20 45.00 4.30 5.07
CA THR A 20 44.18 3.82 3.95
C THR A 20 42.71 4.16 4.17
N MET A 21 41.93 4.18 3.10
CA MET A 21 40.47 4.26 3.19
C MET A 21 39.91 2.92 3.67
N LEU A 22 38.95 2.97 4.61
CA LEU A 22 38.27 1.81 5.15
C LEU A 22 36.84 1.77 4.63
N ILE A 23 36.37 0.58 4.24
CA ILE A 23 34.96 0.35 3.94
C ILE A 23 34.34 -0.36 5.15
N ASN A 24 33.44 0.33 5.83
CA ASN A 24 32.67 -0.24 6.94
C ASN A 24 31.36 -0.81 6.39
N VAL A 25 31.17 -2.12 6.53
CA VAL A 25 29.97 -2.86 6.10
C VAL A 25 29.28 -3.46 7.32
N ASN A 26 27.97 -3.25 7.45
CA ASN A 26 27.16 -3.83 8.52
C ASN A 26 25.88 -4.44 7.96
N THR A 27 25.47 -5.60 8.48
CA THR A 27 24.14 -6.17 8.19
C THR A 27 23.06 -5.31 8.83
N VAL A 28 21.99 -5.04 8.10
CA VAL A 28 20.81 -4.31 8.59
C VAL A 28 19.55 -5.10 8.26
N THR A 29 18.56 -5.05 9.16
CA THR A 29 17.24 -5.61 8.94
C THR A 29 16.21 -4.50 9.05
N SER A 30 15.31 -4.40 8.07
CA SER A 30 14.26 -3.38 8.05
C SER A 30 12.92 -3.96 7.61
N ALA A 31 11.83 -3.28 7.99
CA ALA A 31 10.48 -3.70 7.65
C ALA A 31 10.03 -3.10 6.30
N PHE A 32 9.46 -3.94 5.45
CA PHE A 32 8.93 -3.57 4.15
C PHE A 32 7.46 -4.01 4.02
N LEU A 33 6.69 -3.30 3.20
CA LEU A 33 5.34 -3.70 2.85
C LEU A 33 5.37 -5.01 2.07
N ARG A 34 4.50 -5.93 2.46
CA ARG A 34 4.29 -7.17 1.70
C ARG A 34 3.39 -6.87 0.49
N PRO A 35 3.65 -7.48 -0.68
CA PRO A 35 2.70 -7.41 -1.80
C PRO A 35 1.46 -8.27 -1.49
N ILE A 36 0.45 -7.62 -0.92
CA ILE A 36 -0.86 -8.19 -0.59
C ILE A 36 -1.94 -7.15 -0.84
N LEU A 37 -3.20 -7.62 -0.91
CA LEU A 37 -4.35 -6.72 -0.98
C LEU A 37 -4.36 -5.75 0.20
N VAL A 38 -4.76 -4.50 -0.07
CA VAL A 38 -4.83 -3.44 0.95
C VAL A 38 -5.81 -3.84 2.06
N SER A 39 -6.93 -4.47 1.72
CA SER A 39 -7.88 -5.00 2.71
C SER A 39 -7.23 -6.01 3.66
N LYS A 40 -6.48 -6.97 3.12
CA LYS A 40 -5.72 -7.98 3.90
C LYS A 40 -4.64 -7.32 4.75
N PHE A 41 -3.96 -6.30 4.24
CA PHE A 41 -2.99 -5.53 5.02
C PHE A 41 -3.64 -4.86 6.22
N ILE A 42 -4.74 -4.14 6.01
CA ILE A 42 -5.50 -3.45 7.07
C ILE A 42 -5.96 -4.44 8.14
N ALA A 43 -6.57 -5.56 7.73
CA ALA A 43 -7.03 -6.60 8.65
C ALA A 43 -5.88 -7.18 9.50
N ARG A 44 -4.73 -7.47 8.87
CA ARG A 44 -3.56 -8.01 9.57
C ARG A 44 -2.95 -7.00 10.54
N MET A 45 -2.84 -5.73 10.15
CA MET A 45 -2.34 -4.68 11.04
C MET A 45 -3.27 -4.45 12.23
N LYS A 46 -4.60 -4.45 12.02
CA LYS A 46 -5.59 -4.43 13.11
C LYS A 46 -5.39 -5.62 14.06
N SER A 47 -5.24 -6.84 13.52
CA SER A 47 -5.00 -8.05 14.33
C SER A 47 -3.66 -8.05 15.09
N ALA A 48 -2.72 -7.21 14.66
CA ALA A 48 -1.44 -7.00 15.32
C ALA A 48 -1.50 -5.91 16.41
N GLY A 49 -2.66 -5.29 16.63
CA GLY A 49 -2.87 -4.24 17.61
C GLY A 49 -2.54 -2.83 17.12
N CYS A 50 -2.43 -2.59 15.80
CA CYS A 50 -2.25 -1.24 15.29
C CYS A 50 -3.52 -0.39 15.46
N PRO A 51 -3.40 0.86 15.94
CA PRO A 51 -4.52 1.78 15.93
C PRO A 51 -4.88 2.17 14.48
N PRO A 52 -6.16 2.35 14.14
CA PRO A 52 -6.62 2.67 12.78
C PRO A 52 -5.92 3.89 12.16
N GLN A 53 -5.63 4.91 12.96
CA GLN A 53 -4.97 6.14 12.51
C GLN A 53 -3.55 5.87 11.99
N LEU A 54 -2.81 4.96 12.64
CA LEU A 54 -1.47 4.58 12.21
C LEU A 54 -1.52 3.75 10.93
N ILE A 55 -2.52 2.87 10.80
CA ILE A 55 -2.73 2.08 9.58
C ILE A 55 -2.98 3.02 8.40
N SER A 56 -3.88 3.99 8.55
CA SER A 56 -4.16 4.97 7.50
C SER A 56 -2.92 5.78 7.13
N LYS A 57 -2.19 6.33 8.12
CA LYS A 57 -0.95 7.07 7.87
C LYS A 57 0.11 6.21 7.17
N SER A 58 0.17 4.92 7.48
CA SER A 58 1.15 4.01 6.87
C SER A 58 0.87 3.66 5.41
N LEU A 59 -0.39 3.80 4.97
CA LEU A 59 -0.83 3.53 3.60
C LEU A 59 -0.77 4.77 2.71
N VAL A 60 -1.01 5.96 3.27
CA VAL A 60 -0.94 7.22 2.50
C VAL A 60 0.48 7.42 1.96
N GLY A 61 0.56 7.77 0.68
CA GLY A 61 1.82 7.91 -0.07
C GLY A 61 2.42 6.59 -0.56
N LYS A 62 1.79 5.44 -0.27
CA LYS A 62 2.27 4.14 -0.76
C LYS A 62 1.68 3.81 -2.13
N SER A 63 2.49 3.16 -2.93
CA SER A 63 2.12 2.70 -4.26
C SER A 63 1.36 1.37 -4.18
N ALA A 64 0.30 1.26 -4.96
CA ALA A 64 -0.52 0.08 -5.10
C ALA A 64 -0.81 -0.20 -6.58
N ARG A 65 -1.24 -1.41 -6.88
CA ARG A 65 -1.65 -1.87 -8.20
C ARG A 65 -3.14 -2.17 -8.19
N ILE A 66 -3.84 -1.69 -9.20
CA ILE A 66 -5.23 -2.03 -9.49
C ILE A 66 -5.30 -3.49 -9.96
N THR A 67 -6.10 -4.32 -9.28
CA THR A 67 -6.19 -5.76 -9.54
C THR A 67 -7.31 -6.16 -10.50
N TYR A 68 -8.33 -5.33 -10.69
CA TYR A 68 -9.42 -5.56 -11.64
C TYR A 68 -9.06 -5.08 -13.05
N GLN A 69 -9.77 -5.57 -14.07
CA GLN A 69 -9.62 -5.12 -15.45
C GLN A 69 -10.50 -3.91 -15.69
N ARG A 70 -9.94 -2.82 -16.23
CA ARG A 70 -10.73 -1.60 -16.48
C ARG A 70 -11.54 -1.76 -17.77
N LEU A 71 -12.70 -1.10 -17.81
CA LEU A 71 -13.47 -1.03 -19.04
C LEU A 71 -12.71 -0.22 -20.09
N HIS A 72 -12.67 -0.75 -21.31
CA HIS A 72 -12.14 -0.04 -22.47
C HIS A 72 -13.20 0.99 -22.90
N HIS A 73 -12.99 2.25 -22.54
CA HIS A 73 -13.86 3.34 -23.01
C HIS A 73 -13.49 3.82 -24.42
N ASN A 74 -12.24 3.62 -24.84
CA ASN A 74 -11.75 3.93 -26.18
C ASN A 74 -11.12 2.65 -26.77
N PRO A 75 -11.54 2.18 -27.97
CA PRO A 75 -10.94 1.00 -28.60
C PRO A 75 -9.43 1.16 -28.87
N ASP A 76 -8.96 2.39 -29.06
CA ASP A 76 -7.56 2.68 -29.44
C ASP A 76 -6.61 2.83 -28.24
N THR A 77 -7.13 2.79 -27.02
CA THR A 77 -6.31 2.97 -25.81
C THR A 77 -6.61 1.86 -24.83
N ASP A 78 -5.70 0.90 -24.71
CA ASP A 78 -5.74 -0.11 -23.67
C ASP A 78 -5.46 0.57 -22.31
N PRO A 79 -6.44 0.64 -21.39
CA PRO A 79 -6.20 1.18 -20.06
C PRO A 79 -5.40 0.23 -19.19
N ASP A 80 -5.27 -1.05 -19.53
CA ASP A 80 -4.73 -2.09 -18.67
C ASP A 80 -3.22 -2.43 -18.75
N PRO A 81 -2.36 -1.75 -19.53
CA PRO A 81 -0.91 -1.94 -19.41
C PRO A 81 -0.45 -1.77 -17.96
N ASN A 82 0.52 -2.59 -17.55
CA ASN A 82 1.02 -2.62 -16.17
C ASN A 82 1.46 -1.22 -15.67
N ALA A 83 1.98 -0.38 -16.55
CA ALA A 83 2.36 1.00 -16.24
C ALA A 83 1.20 1.86 -15.71
N PHE A 84 -0.02 1.67 -16.23
CA PHE A 84 -1.18 2.48 -15.86
C PHE A 84 -1.98 1.92 -14.68
N ARG A 85 -1.66 0.71 -14.22
CA ARG A 85 -2.31 0.08 -13.07
C ARG A 85 -1.69 0.50 -11.74
N ASN A 86 -0.49 1.06 -11.79
CA ASN A 86 0.20 1.59 -10.62
C ASN A 86 -0.42 2.93 -10.22
N VAL A 87 -0.78 3.04 -8.95
CA VAL A 87 -1.44 4.19 -8.35
C VAL A 87 -0.81 4.50 -7.00
N CYS A 88 -0.90 5.75 -6.57
CA CYS A 88 -0.49 6.18 -5.24
C CYS A 88 -1.73 6.36 -4.36
N ILE A 89 -1.69 5.82 -3.14
CA ILE A 89 -2.77 5.98 -2.17
C ILE A 89 -2.70 7.38 -1.57
N THR A 90 -3.77 8.17 -1.72
CA THR A 90 -3.82 9.54 -1.21
C THR A 90 -4.62 9.67 0.08
N ALA A 91 -5.65 8.84 0.27
CA ALA A 91 -6.46 8.83 1.49
C ALA A 91 -7.14 7.48 1.73
N ILE A 92 -7.56 7.24 2.97
CA ILE A 92 -8.44 6.14 3.35
C ILE A 92 -9.82 6.71 3.65
N GLY A 93 -10.85 6.09 3.08
CA GLY A 93 -12.22 6.55 3.12
C GLY A 93 -13.11 5.74 4.05
N LYS A 94 -14.41 5.92 3.85
CA LYS A 94 -15.49 5.19 4.50
C LYS A 94 -15.55 3.73 4.00
N PRO A 95 -16.30 2.86 4.69
CA PRO A 95 -16.61 1.52 4.18
C PRO A 95 -17.23 1.55 2.79
N VAL A 96 -16.96 0.52 1.97
CA VAL A 96 -17.44 0.42 0.59
C VAL A 96 -18.95 0.61 0.47
N ALA A 97 -19.72 0.11 1.43
CA ALA A 97 -21.18 0.27 1.47
C ALA A 97 -21.67 1.72 1.60
N LYS A 98 -20.83 2.61 2.15
CA LYS A 98 -21.18 4.01 2.47
C LYS A 98 -20.45 5.02 1.60
N GLU A 99 -19.49 4.58 0.79
CA GLU A 99 -18.66 5.47 -0.01
C GLU A 99 -19.30 5.79 -1.36
N VAL A 100 -19.10 7.03 -1.81
CA VAL A 100 -19.64 7.55 -3.07
C VAL A 100 -18.53 8.16 -3.93
N ASN A 101 -18.55 7.88 -5.22
CA ASN A 101 -17.76 8.58 -6.23
C ASN A 101 -18.63 9.64 -6.91
N TYR A 102 -18.02 10.77 -7.25
CA TYR A 102 -18.70 11.85 -7.99
C TYR A 102 -18.19 11.89 -9.42
N LYS A 103 -19.11 11.93 -10.39
CA LYS A 103 -18.78 12.17 -11.79
C LYS A 103 -19.37 13.52 -12.21
N LYS A 104 -18.55 14.35 -12.86
CA LYS A 104 -18.99 15.62 -13.45
C LYS A 104 -19.78 15.34 -14.72
N LEU A 105 -21.01 15.82 -14.80
CA LEU A 105 -21.92 15.72 -15.93
C LEU A 105 -22.32 17.13 -16.34
N GLN A 106 -21.73 17.67 -17.40
CA GLN A 106 -21.95 19.04 -17.90
C GLN A 106 -21.96 20.11 -16.79
N ASN A 107 -23.12 20.35 -16.16
CA ASN A 107 -23.33 21.37 -15.12
C ASN A 107 -23.64 20.82 -13.71
N ASP A 108 -23.68 19.49 -13.51
CA ASP A 108 -24.00 18.88 -12.21
C ASP A 108 -23.08 17.69 -11.88
N PHE A 109 -23.09 17.25 -10.63
CA PHE A 109 -22.34 16.11 -10.14
C PHE A 109 -23.29 14.96 -9.84
N LYS A 110 -23.13 13.84 -10.56
CA LYS A 110 -23.84 12.61 -10.22
C LYS A 110 -23.05 11.82 -9.20
N ALA A 111 -23.62 11.64 -8.01
CA ALA A 111 -23.13 10.70 -7.02
C ALA A 111 -23.42 9.27 -7.50
N SER A 112 -22.42 8.40 -7.40
CA SER A 112 -22.53 6.97 -7.70
C SER A 112 -21.97 6.20 -6.51
N PRO A 113 -22.79 5.36 -5.84
CA PRO A 113 -22.28 4.48 -4.78
C PRO A 113 -21.15 3.60 -5.32
N VAL A 114 -20.05 3.50 -4.57
CA VAL A 114 -18.88 2.72 -4.99
C VAL A 114 -19.26 1.24 -5.09
N LEU A 115 -19.99 0.72 -4.11
CA LEU A 115 -20.44 -0.67 -4.09
C LEU A 115 -21.24 -1.04 -5.36
N ASP A 116 -22.23 -0.22 -5.72
CA ASP A 116 -23.10 -0.48 -6.87
C ASP A 116 -22.35 -0.33 -8.19
N TYR A 117 -21.47 0.68 -8.28
CA TYR A 117 -20.62 0.84 -9.45
C TYR A 117 -19.77 -0.40 -9.67
N PHE A 118 -19.06 -0.89 -8.64
CA PHE A 118 -18.19 -2.04 -8.80
C PHE A 118 -18.97 -3.34 -9.03
N LYS A 119 -20.11 -3.53 -8.35
CA LYS A 119 -20.99 -4.68 -8.59
C LYS A 119 -21.54 -4.70 -10.01
N ASN A 120 -22.02 -3.56 -10.54
CA ASN A 120 -22.66 -3.53 -11.85
C ASN A 120 -21.64 -3.55 -13.00
N THR A 121 -20.50 -2.88 -12.81
CA THR A 121 -19.47 -2.73 -13.85
C THR A 121 -18.60 -3.99 -13.97
N PHE A 122 -18.28 -4.62 -12.84
CA PHE A 122 -17.32 -5.72 -12.78
C PHE A 122 -17.95 -7.05 -12.35
N SER A 123 -19.27 -7.18 -12.34
CA SER A 123 -19.98 -8.43 -11.96
C SER A 123 -19.58 -9.65 -12.78
N LYS A 124 -19.15 -9.44 -14.04
CA LYS A 124 -18.66 -10.50 -14.93
C LYS A 124 -17.20 -10.88 -14.69
N GLN A 125 -16.44 -10.00 -14.06
CA GLN A 125 -15.05 -10.30 -13.70
C GLN A 125 -15.08 -11.12 -12.40
N LYS A 126 -14.18 -12.10 -12.27
CA LYS A 126 -13.92 -12.78 -10.98
C LYS A 126 -13.20 -11.81 -10.02
N THR A 127 -13.74 -10.61 -9.81
CA THR A 127 -13.27 -9.73 -8.75
C THR A 127 -13.50 -10.44 -7.42
N ASN A 128 -12.53 -10.34 -6.52
CA ASN A 128 -12.68 -10.82 -5.15
C ASN A 128 -14.01 -10.32 -4.58
N LYS A 129 -14.71 -11.18 -3.84
CA LYS A 129 -15.95 -10.81 -3.15
C LYS A 129 -15.69 -9.56 -2.32
N LEU A 130 -16.26 -8.43 -2.75
CA LEU A 130 -16.09 -7.15 -2.08
C LEU A 130 -16.65 -7.26 -0.67
N ASP A 131 -15.85 -6.91 0.32
CA ASP A 131 -16.31 -6.77 1.69
C ASP A 131 -16.99 -5.39 1.85
N PRO A 132 -18.31 -5.32 2.13
CA PRO A 132 -19.00 -4.04 2.29
C PRO A 132 -18.47 -3.18 3.45
N GLU A 133 -17.87 -3.82 4.45
CA GLU A 133 -17.30 -3.16 5.64
C GLU A 133 -15.82 -2.79 5.48
N ALA A 134 -15.16 -3.31 4.44
CA ALA A 134 -13.81 -2.91 4.13
C ALA A 134 -13.78 -1.43 3.70
N PRO A 135 -12.73 -0.68 4.05
CA PRO A 135 -12.64 0.72 3.68
C PRO A 135 -12.33 0.88 2.18
N CYS A 136 -12.82 1.98 1.61
CA CYS A 136 -12.37 2.49 0.34
C CYS A 136 -11.03 3.22 0.47
N VAL A 137 -10.32 3.31 -0.63
CA VAL A 137 -9.01 3.96 -0.75
C VAL A 137 -9.09 4.96 -1.89
N ASN A 138 -8.69 6.19 -1.62
CA ASN A 138 -8.56 7.21 -2.65
C ASN A 138 -7.20 7.07 -3.33
N VAL A 139 -7.22 7.12 -4.65
CA VAL A 139 -6.01 7.12 -5.50
C VAL A 139 -5.94 8.35 -6.41
N GLY A 140 -6.86 9.29 -6.22
CA GLY A 140 -6.97 10.54 -6.97
C GLY A 140 -6.85 11.75 -6.05
N TYR A 141 -7.54 12.82 -6.44
CA TYR A 141 -7.56 14.07 -5.69
C TYR A 141 -8.20 13.90 -4.31
N VAL A 142 -7.66 14.55 -3.28
CA VAL A 142 -8.24 14.55 -1.93
C VAL A 142 -9.08 15.81 -1.76
N PRO A 143 -10.42 15.71 -1.68
CA PRO A 143 -11.29 16.87 -1.49
C PRO A 143 -11.03 17.53 -0.14
N ARG A 144 -11.08 18.86 -0.08
CA ARG A 144 -10.95 19.61 1.18
C ARG A 144 -12.24 19.55 2.00
N ASP A 145 -13.38 19.66 1.32
CA ASP A 145 -14.72 19.62 1.91
C ASP A 145 -15.75 19.11 0.88
N ASP A 146 -17.01 19.04 1.28
CA ASP A 146 -18.11 18.60 0.42
C ASP A 146 -18.45 19.59 -0.71
N LYS A 147 -17.98 20.84 -0.62
CA LYS A 147 -18.22 21.93 -1.59
C LYS A 147 -17.09 22.05 -2.62
N ASP A 148 -16.03 21.28 -2.46
CA ASP A 148 -14.88 21.26 -3.35
C ASP A 148 -15.30 20.89 -4.78
N GLU A 149 -15.16 21.84 -5.70
CA GLU A 149 -15.53 21.65 -7.12
C GLU A 149 -14.73 20.52 -7.76
N ASP A 150 -13.53 20.24 -7.25
CA ASP A 150 -12.63 19.20 -7.73
C ASP A 150 -12.87 17.83 -7.08
N ARG A 151 -13.91 17.68 -6.25
CA ARG A 151 -14.29 16.38 -5.63
C ARG A 151 -14.55 15.27 -6.64
N HIS A 152 -14.92 15.61 -7.88
CA HIS A 152 -15.08 14.66 -8.99
C HIS A 152 -13.76 14.02 -9.47
N LYS A 153 -12.61 14.61 -9.10
CA LYS A 153 -11.28 14.07 -9.36
C LYS A 153 -10.86 13.05 -8.29
N ALA A 154 -11.60 12.94 -7.19
CA ALA A 154 -11.40 11.87 -6.21
C ALA A 154 -11.77 10.53 -6.84
N ARG A 155 -10.99 9.49 -6.53
CA ARG A 155 -11.17 8.16 -7.09
C ARG A 155 -11.15 7.15 -5.96
N TRP A 156 -12.32 6.85 -5.42
CA TRP A 156 -12.50 5.86 -4.37
C TRP A 156 -12.61 4.47 -4.97
N ILE A 157 -11.70 3.58 -4.55
CA ILE A 157 -11.62 2.19 -4.98
C ILE A 157 -11.71 1.31 -3.73
N PRO A 158 -12.47 0.20 -3.73
CA PRO A 158 -12.46 -0.77 -2.64
C PRO A 158 -11.05 -1.27 -2.33
N SER A 159 -10.69 -1.41 -1.06
CA SER A 159 -9.37 -1.93 -0.67
C SER A 159 -9.10 -3.38 -1.12
N ASP A 160 -10.15 -4.14 -1.46
CA ASP A 160 -10.03 -5.48 -2.07
C ASP A 160 -9.57 -5.47 -3.54
N CYS A 161 -9.63 -4.31 -4.18
CA CYS A 161 -9.29 -4.09 -5.59
C CYS A 161 -7.89 -3.48 -5.78
N LEU A 162 -7.13 -3.34 -4.69
CA LEU A 162 -5.79 -2.77 -4.68
C LEU A 162 -4.81 -3.72 -4.00
N GLU A 163 -3.66 -3.94 -4.63
CA GLU A 163 -2.54 -4.71 -4.09
C GLU A 163 -1.35 -3.79 -3.84
N LEU A 164 -0.76 -3.84 -2.64
CA LEU A 164 0.44 -3.06 -2.35
C LEU A 164 1.61 -3.52 -3.22
N LEU A 165 2.41 -2.59 -3.74
CA LEU A 165 3.64 -2.96 -4.44
C LEU A 165 4.73 -3.40 -3.44
N ALA A 166 5.58 -4.32 -3.86
CA ALA A 166 6.72 -4.79 -3.09
C ALA A 166 7.79 -3.70 -2.91
N ASN A 167 8.79 -3.98 -2.06
CA ASN A 167 9.99 -3.15 -1.86
C ASN A 167 9.75 -1.73 -1.35
N GLN A 168 8.58 -1.48 -0.76
CA GLN A 168 8.29 -0.20 -0.11
C GLN A 168 8.62 -0.26 1.38
N PRO A 169 9.50 0.61 1.90
CA PRO A 169 9.86 0.59 3.31
C PRO A 169 8.66 1.00 4.19
N PHE A 170 8.52 0.33 5.32
CA PHE A 170 7.61 0.71 6.39
C PHE A 170 8.36 1.58 7.39
N THR A 171 8.02 2.87 7.44
CA THR A 171 8.79 3.90 8.16
C THR A 171 8.18 4.29 9.50
N HIS A 172 7.06 3.69 9.89
CA HIS A 172 6.40 3.96 11.16
C HIS A 172 6.85 3.00 12.25
N LEU A 173 6.59 3.37 13.50
CA LEU A 173 6.83 2.50 14.64
C LEU A 173 6.06 1.19 14.50
N LEU A 174 6.76 0.07 14.66
CA LEU A 174 6.15 -1.24 14.66
C LEU A 174 5.40 -1.49 15.97
N PRO A 175 4.21 -2.10 15.92
CA PRO A 175 3.54 -2.61 17.12
C PRO A 175 4.38 -3.67 17.80
N SER A 176 4.27 -3.80 19.12
CA SER A 176 5.06 -4.73 19.93
C SER A 176 5.11 -6.15 19.37
N LYS A 177 3.99 -6.68 18.88
CA LYS A 177 3.94 -8.03 18.26
C LYS A 177 4.83 -8.16 17.01
N LEU A 178 4.84 -7.14 16.16
CA LEU A 178 5.69 -7.10 14.97
C LEU A 178 7.14 -6.77 15.31
N SER A 179 7.36 -5.87 16.28
CA SER A 179 8.69 -5.54 16.80
C SER A 179 9.39 -6.78 17.36
N ASN A 180 8.73 -7.59 18.18
CA ASN A 180 9.28 -8.83 18.71
C ASN A 180 9.67 -9.81 17.59
N SER A 181 8.81 -9.93 16.57
CA SER A 181 9.08 -10.77 15.41
C SER A 181 10.29 -10.27 14.59
N MET A 182 10.43 -8.95 14.47
CA MET A 182 11.56 -8.33 13.77
C MET A 182 12.86 -8.47 14.56
N ILE A 183 12.83 -8.27 15.89
CA ILE A 183 13.99 -8.48 16.76
C ILE A 183 14.44 -9.93 16.68
N ALA A 184 13.53 -10.89 16.82
CA ALA A 184 13.85 -12.31 16.70
C ALA A 184 14.47 -12.66 15.33
N ARG A 185 14.08 -11.96 14.26
CA ARG A 185 14.64 -12.15 12.91
C ARG A 185 16.02 -11.48 12.73
N ALA A 186 16.23 -10.34 13.38
CA ALA A 186 17.45 -9.55 13.31
C ALA A 186 18.55 -10.06 14.25
N LEU A 187 18.17 -10.69 15.37
CA LEU A 187 19.08 -11.23 16.36
C LEU A 187 19.86 -12.41 15.76
N GLN A 188 21.18 -12.27 15.74
CA GLN A 188 22.14 -13.23 15.19
C GLN A 188 23.43 -13.14 15.99
N ASP A 189 24.13 -14.26 16.12
CA ASP A 189 25.45 -14.30 16.75
C ASP A 189 26.49 -13.55 15.92
N PRO A 190 27.53 -12.97 16.55
CA PRO A 190 28.58 -12.22 15.85
C PRO A 190 29.22 -13.00 14.71
N ALA A 191 29.49 -14.29 14.89
CA ALA A 191 30.08 -15.15 13.85
C ALA A 191 29.15 -15.31 12.64
N SER A 192 27.84 -15.48 12.88
CA SER A 192 26.83 -15.58 11.84
C SER A 192 26.70 -14.25 11.06
N ASN A 193 26.72 -13.12 11.76
CA ASN A 193 26.70 -11.80 11.11
C ASN A 193 27.95 -11.53 10.29
N ALA A 194 29.13 -11.89 10.78
CA ALA A 194 30.38 -11.78 10.02
C ALA A 194 30.32 -12.64 8.75
N ASN A 195 29.84 -13.88 8.86
CA ASN A 195 29.68 -14.75 7.70
C ASN A 195 28.73 -14.15 6.66
N LEU A 196 27.60 -13.55 7.07
CA LEU A 196 26.67 -12.89 6.15
C LEU A 196 27.34 -11.76 5.34
N ILE A 197 28.31 -11.06 5.93
CA ILE A 197 29.05 -9.99 5.23
C ILE A 197 30.03 -10.57 4.21
N MET A 198 30.56 -11.78 4.46
CA MET A 198 31.64 -12.38 3.68
C MET A 198 31.16 -13.33 2.56
N THR A 199 29.93 -13.84 2.63
CA THR A 199 29.43 -14.90 1.72
C THR A 199 28.40 -14.45 0.68
N GLU A 200 28.00 -13.17 0.67
CA GLU A 200 27.28 -12.56 -0.47
C GLU A 200 28.26 -12.01 -1.51
#